data_AF-A0A258BHX5-F1
#
_entry.id   AF-A0A258BHX5-F1
#
_cell.length_a   1.000
_cell.length_b   1.000
_cell.length_c   1.000
_cell.angle_alpha   90.00
_cell.angle_beta   90.00
_cell.angle_gamma   90.00
#
_symmetry.space_group_name_H-M   'P 1'
#
loop_
_entity.id
_entity.type
_entity.pdbx_description
1 polymer ?
#
loop_
_entity_poly.entity_id
_entity_poly.type
_entity_poly.pdbx_seq_one_letter_code
_entity_poly.pdbx_strand_id
1 'polypeptide(L)'
;MSKPLDSSAPYKVSTPTLIKVSGAAVLGAAVILVLFVLPAERGIDLTGAGKAMGLTPMANAEDVETVEETPTEAEVYVVPPQTRASIVKATPMRSDEQTLTLAPHSGAEIKAHMKTGDHFIYSWTSTAPVKADMHAEKKGDTSGDFTQYWKDKGLTKDQGALIAPFEGTHGWY
;
A
#
# COMPACT_ATOMS: atom_id res chain seq x y z
N MET A 1 43.24 -37.39 -35.79
CA MET A 1 42.07 -38.26 -36.08
C MET A 1 40.91 -37.78 -35.21
N SER A 2 40.12 -36.83 -35.70
CA SER A 2 39.08 -36.16 -34.89
C SER A 2 37.80 -36.99 -34.94
N LYS A 3 37.42 -37.58 -33.80
CA LYS A 3 36.18 -38.34 -33.64
C LYS A 3 35.00 -37.35 -33.63
N PRO A 4 34.02 -37.45 -34.53
CA PRO A 4 32.85 -36.58 -34.47
C PRO A 4 32.07 -36.91 -33.19
N LEU A 5 31.68 -35.86 -32.46
CA LEU A 5 30.76 -36.01 -31.33
C LEU A 5 29.36 -36.25 -31.90
N ASP A 6 28.87 -37.48 -31.76
CA ASP A 6 27.47 -37.79 -32.03
C ASP A 6 26.60 -37.02 -31.04
N SER A 7 26.02 -35.92 -31.52
CA SER A 7 25.02 -35.14 -30.79
C SER A 7 23.67 -35.88 -30.85
N SER A 8 23.59 -37.06 -30.25
CA SER A 8 22.32 -37.77 -30.05
C SER A 8 21.70 -37.33 -28.73
N ALA A 9 20.95 -36.23 -28.73
CA ALA A 9 20.06 -35.91 -27.62
C ALA A 9 19.11 -37.11 -27.37
N PRO A 10 18.89 -37.53 -26.11
CA PRO A 10 18.17 -38.77 -25.78
C PRO A 10 16.68 -38.77 -26.16
N TYR A 11 16.15 -37.65 -26.65
CA TYR A 11 14.77 -37.50 -27.09
C TYR A 11 14.72 -36.81 -28.45
N LYS A 12 14.48 -37.59 -29.53
CA LYS A 12 14.20 -37.05 -30.86
C LYS A 12 12.68 -36.92 -31.04
N VAL A 13 12.17 -35.69 -30.96
CA VAL A 13 10.78 -35.39 -31.32
C VAL A 13 10.67 -35.38 -32.84
N SER A 14 9.73 -36.13 -33.41
CA SER A 14 9.49 -36.08 -34.85
C SER A 14 8.91 -34.70 -35.25
N THR A 15 9.27 -34.18 -36.42
CA THR A 15 8.73 -32.89 -36.91
C THR A 15 7.19 -32.85 -36.90
N PRO A 16 6.46 -33.91 -37.29
CA PRO A 16 5.00 -33.94 -37.17
C PRO A 16 4.51 -33.85 -35.72
N THR A 17 5.19 -34.51 -34.77
CA THR A 17 4.87 -34.40 -33.34
C THR A 17 5.12 -32.98 -32.84
N LEU A 18 6.23 -32.36 -33.24
CA LEU A 18 6.59 -31.00 -32.83
C LEU A 18 5.55 -29.99 -33.31
N ILE A 19 5.08 -30.11 -34.55
CA ILE A 19 4.02 -29.24 -35.10
C ILE A 19 2.72 -29.42 -34.33
N LYS A 20 2.31 -30.66 -34.03
CA LYS A 20 1.08 -30.94 -33.27
C LYS A 20 1.12 -30.34 -31.87
N VAL A 21 2.21 -30.54 -31.14
CA VAL A 21 2.36 -30.04 -29.77
C VAL A 21 2.45 -28.52 -29.76
N SER A 22 3.16 -27.91 -30.71
CA SER A 22 3.24 -26.45 -30.84
C SER A 22 1.87 -25.85 -31.16
N GLY A 23 1.10 -26.47 -32.07
CA GLY A 23 -0.26 -26.05 -32.37
C GLY A 23 -1.19 -26.15 -31.15
N ALA A 24 -1.10 -27.24 -30.39
CA ALA A 24 -1.86 -27.40 -29.15
C ALA A 24 -1.49 -26.33 -28.09
N ALA A 25 -0.21 -26.00 -27.96
CA ALA A 25 0.26 -24.96 -27.06
C ALA A 25 -0.27 -23.57 -27.44
N VAL A 26 -0.25 -23.22 -28.74
CA VAL A 26 -0.81 -21.96 -29.24
C VAL A 26 -2.32 -21.88 -28.99
N LEU A 27 -3.05 -22.97 -29.21
CA LEU A 27 -4.48 -23.04 -28.91
C LEU A 27 -4.73 -22.84 -27.40
N GLY A 28 -3.97 -23.52 -26.54
CA GLY A 28 -4.06 -23.35 -25.09
C GLY A 28 -3.79 -21.91 -24.65
N ALA A 29 -2.76 -21.28 -25.22
CA ALA A 29 -2.43 -19.88 -24.95
C ALA A 29 -3.56 -18.93 -25.39
N ALA A 30 -4.16 -19.16 -26.55
CA ALA A 30 -5.30 -18.36 -27.02
C ALA A 30 -6.52 -18.50 -26.10
N VAL A 31 -6.79 -19.72 -25.59
CA VAL A 31 -7.86 -19.95 -24.61
C VAL A 31 -7.58 -19.20 -23.31
N ILE A 32 -6.36 -19.26 -22.79
CA ILE A 32 -5.97 -18.54 -21.58
C ILE A 32 -6.09 -17.02 -21.78
N LEU A 33 -5.63 -16.52 -22.92
CA LEU A 33 -5.70 -15.11 -23.28
C LEU A 33 -7.14 -14.60 -23.24
N VAL A 34 -8.08 -15.33 -23.87
CA VAL A 34 -9.48 -14.92 -23.99
C VAL A 34 -10.26 -15.09 -22.69
N LEU A 35 -10.02 -16.16 -21.94
CA LEU A 35 -10.82 -16.47 -20.74
C LEU A 35 -10.34 -15.76 -19.48
N PHE A 36 -9.04 -15.44 -19.37
CA PHE A 36 -8.45 -14.92 -18.12
C PHE A 36 -7.75 -13.58 -18.32
N VAL A 37 -6.80 -13.51 -19.27
CA VAL A 37 -5.92 -12.33 -19.40
C VAL A 37 -6.69 -11.10 -19.89
N LEU A 38 -7.48 -11.22 -20.96
CA LEU A 38 -8.25 -10.10 -21.50
C LEU A 38 -9.31 -9.57 -20.50
N PRO A 39 -10.09 -10.42 -19.81
CA PRO A 39 -10.98 -9.95 -18.76
C PRO A 39 -10.24 -9.27 -17.60
N ALA A 40 -9.17 -9.87 -17.07
CA ALA A 40 -8.47 -9.40 -15.88
C ALA A 40 -7.66 -8.12 -16.11
N GLU A 41 -6.98 -8.01 -17.24
CA GLU A 41 -6.02 -6.93 -17.51
C GLU A 41 -6.62 -5.79 -18.36
N ARG A 42 -7.63 -6.12 -19.18
CA ARG A 42 -8.17 -5.18 -20.19
C ARG A 42 -9.68 -4.97 -20.07
N GLY A 43 -10.37 -5.71 -19.20
CA GLY A 43 -11.82 -5.63 -19.05
C GLY A 43 -12.59 -6.15 -20.26
N ILE A 44 -11.92 -6.81 -21.21
CA ILE A 44 -12.52 -7.32 -22.44
C ILE A 44 -12.96 -8.76 -22.19
N ASP A 45 -14.26 -8.98 -22.04
CA ASP A 45 -14.85 -10.30 -21.82
C ASP A 45 -15.69 -10.76 -23.01
N LEU A 46 -15.07 -11.53 -23.90
CA LEU A 46 -15.71 -12.06 -25.11
C LEU A 46 -16.70 -13.21 -24.83
N THR A 47 -16.57 -13.88 -23.69
CA THR A 47 -17.29 -15.13 -23.40
C THR A 47 -18.32 -14.99 -22.27
N GLY A 48 -18.22 -13.92 -21.46
CA GLY A 48 -18.99 -13.73 -20.23
C GLY A 48 -18.41 -14.44 -19.00
N ALA A 49 -17.39 -15.29 -19.20
CA ALA A 49 -16.77 -16.05 -18.11
C ALA A 49 -15.99 -15.13 -17.16
N GLY A 50 -15.35 -14.08 -17.69
CA GLY A 50 -14.61 -13.11 -16.90
C GLY A 50 -15.50 -12.38 -15.91
N LYS A 51 -16.69 -11.94 -16.33
CA LYS A 51 -17.71 -11.33 -15.47
C LYS A 51 -18.24 -12.32 -14.43
N ALA A 52 -18.51 -13.57 -14.84
CA ALA A 52 -19.01 -14.60 -13.93
C ALA A 52 -18.00 -14.98 -12.84
N MET A 53 -16.71 -14.93 -13.16
CA MET A 53 -15.60 -15.20 -12.23
C MET A 53 -15.11 -13.96 -11.47
N GLY A 54 -15.64 -12.77 -11.77
CA GLY A 54 -15.21 -11.51 -11.13
C GLY A 54 -13.83 -11.01 -11.57
N LEU A 55 -13.37 -11.36 -12.77
CA LEU A 55 -12.09 -10.90 -13.33
C LEU A 55 -12.20 -9.52 -13.98
N THR A 56 -13.32 -9.21 -14.64
CA THR A 56 -13.51 -7.91 -15.33
C THR A 56 -13.43 -6.66 -14.43
N PRO A 57 -13.87 -6.69 -13.15
CA PRO A 57 -13.69 -5.55 -12.26
C PRO A 57 -12.21 -5.25 -11.95
N MET A 58 -11.32 -6.25 -12.01
CA MET A 58 -9.89 -6.07 -11.71
C MET A 58 -9.18 -5.18 -12.73
N ALA A 59 -9.61 -5.21 -14.00
CA ALA A 59 -9.03 -4.37 -15.05
C ALA A 59 -9.28 -2.87 -14.86
N ASN A 60 -10.25 -2.52 -14.00
CA ASN A 60 -10.58 -1.14 -13.64
C ASN A 60 -10.31 -0.89 -12.15
N ALA A 61 -9.70 -1.84 -11.44
CA ALA A 61 -9.11 -1.55 -10.16
C ALA A 61 -7.87 -0.71 -10.47
N GLU A 62 -8.05 0.60 -10.49
CA GLU A 62 -6.93 1.52 -10.28
C GLU A 62 -6.21 1.03 -9.02
N ASP A 63 -4.90 0.86 -9.08
CA ASP A 63 -4.09 0.54 -7.90
C ASP A 63 -4.56 1.47 -6.77
N VAL A 64 -5.21 0.90 -5.76
CA VAL A 64 -5.64 1.67 -4.59
C VAL A 64 -4.40 1.90 -3.72
N GLU A 65 -3.47 2.68 -4.25
CA GLU A 65 -2.73 3.67 -3.47
C GLU A 65 -3.47 5.02 -3.44
N THR A 66 -4.64 5.11 -4.07
CA THR A 66 -5.45 6.32 -4.09
C THR A 66 -6.45 6.32 -2.94
N VAL A 67 -6.19 7.22 -1.99
CA VAL A 67 -7.19 7.84 -1.13
C VAL A 67 -8.48 8.06 -1.93
N GLU A 68 -9.64 7.71 -1.37
CA GLU A 68 -10.95 7.99 -1.97
C GLU A 68 -11.16 9.51 -2.11
N GLU A 69 -10.60 10.13 -3.16
CA GLU A 69 -11.02 11.43 -3.64
C GLU A 69 -12.25 11.23 -4.52
N THR A 70 -13.42 11.31 -3.87
CA THR A 70 -14.65 11.68 -4.56
C THR A 70 -14.34 12.94 -5.38
N PRO A 71 -14.63 13.02 -6.69
CA PRO A 71 -14.49 14.26 -7.45
C PRO A 71 -15.62 15.19 -7.01
N THR A 72 -15.45 15.75 -5.83
CA THR A 72 -16.11 16.98 -5.42
C THR A 72 -15.70 18.00 -6.46
N GLU A 73 -16.69 18.61 -7.11
CA GLU A 73 -16.53 19.86 -7.85
C GLU A 73 -15.42 20.68 -7.21
N ALA A 74 -14.39 21.05 -7.98
CA ALA A 74 -13.19 21.69 -7.46
C ALA A 74 -13.59 22.98 -6.73
N GLU A 75 -13.91 22.86 -5.44
CA GLU A 75 -13.99 23.97 -4.54
C GLU A 75 -12.63 24.63 -4.67
N VAL A 76 -12.64 25.87 -5.16
CA VAL A 76 -11.44 26.69 -5.17
C VAL A 76 -10.95 26.69 -3.74
N TYR A 77 -9.88 25.95 -3.47
CA TYR A 77 -9.27 25.91 -2.15
C TYR A 77 -8.74 27.31 -1.86
N VAL A 78 -9.55 28.10 -1.16
CA VAL A 78 -9.19 29.45 -0.77
C VAL A 78 -8.11 29.30 0.29
N VAL A 79 -6.86 29.46 -0.12
CA VAL A 79 -5.73 29.48 0.81
C VAL A 79 -5.97 30.65 1.77
N PRO A 80 -6.12 30.41 3.08
CA PRO A 80 -6.34 31.49 4.02
C PRO A 80 -5.13 32.44 4.01
N PRO A 81 -5.35 33.75 4.15
CA PRO A 81 -4.26 34.73 4.12
C PRO A 81 -3.22 34.39 5.19
N GLN A 82 -1.98 34.21 4.74
CA GLN A 82 -0.84 33.91 5.60
C GLN A 82 -0.45 35.18 6.36
N THR A 83 -1.00 35.35 7.56
CA THR A 83 -0.75 36.50 8.43
C THR A 83 0.12 36.09 9.61
N ARG A 84 0.75 37.06 10.27
CA ARG A 84 1.46 36.78 11.53
C ARG A 84 0.56 36.11 12.57
N ALA A 85 -0.72 36.47 12.61
CA ALA A 85 -1.70 35.86 13.51
C ALA A 85 -2.01 34.39 13.18
N SER A 86 -1.92 33.99 11.90
CA SER A 86 -2.12 32.59 11.49
C SER A 86 -0.86 31.74 11.62
N ILE A 87 0.33 32.35 11.62
CA ILE A 87 1.62 31.64 11.65
C ILE A 87 2.21 31.56 13.06
N VAL A 88 2.16 32.64 13.83
CA VAL A 88 2.82 32.69 15.14
C VAL A 88 1.99 31.93 16.17
N LYS A 89 2.57 30.84 16.67
CA LYS A 89 2.07 30.17 17.87
C LYS A 89 2.78 30.76 19.09
N ALA A 90 1.99 31.26 20.05
CA ALA A 90 2.50 31.78 21.32
C ALA A 90 2.75 30.67 22.36
N THR A 91 2.24 29.46 22.10
CA THR A 91 2.48 28.29 22.94
C THR A 91 3.96 27.91 22.90
N PRO A 92 4.65 27.77 24.04
CA PRO A 92 6.02 27.29 24.08
C PRO A 92 6.14 25.91 23.43
N MET A 93 7.20 25.71 22.65
CA MET A 93 7.53 24.39 22.11
C MET A 93 7.88 23.44 23.26
N ARG A 94 7.29 22.25 23.23
CA ARG A 94 7.67 21.12 24.07
C ARG A 94 8.53 20.16 23.24
N SER A 95 9.56 19.59 23.86
CA SER A 95 10.41 18.56 23.27
C SER A 95 10.55 17.42 24.27
N ASP A 96 10.40 16.19 23.80
CA ASP A 96 10.58 14.98 24.59
C ASP A 96 11.47 14.01 23.81
N GLU A 97 12.24 13.21 24.54
CA GLU A 97 13.03 12.11 24.00
C GLU A 97 12.77 10.88 24.87
N GLN A 98 12.53 9.74 24.23
CA GLN A 98 12.24 8.49 24.92
C GLN A 98 12.95 7.33 24.24
N THR A 99 13.54 6.44 25.05
CA THR A 99 14.04 5.14 24.60
C THR A 99 13.15 4.05 25.16
N LEU A 100 12.72 3.12 24.31
CA LEU A 100 11.87 2.00 24.68
C LEU A 100 12.55 0.67 24.32
N THR A 101 12.42 -0.31 25.21
CA THR A 101 12.81 -1.70 24.92
C THR A 101 11.56 -2.53 24.61
N LEU A 102 11.49 -3.07 23.39
CA LEU A 102 10.45 -3.99 22.98
C LEU A 102 10.94 -5.44 23.09
N ALA A 103 10.28 -6.24 23.91
CA ALA A 103 10.55 -7.67 23.98
C ALA A 103 10.04 -8.38 22.70
N PRO A 104 10.59 -9.55 22.34
CA PRO A 104 10.05 -10.35 21.25
C PRO A 104 8.55 -10.61 21.41
N HIS A 105 7.80 -10.43 20.32
CA HIS A 105 6.33 -10.59 20.30
C HIS A 105 5.54 -9.65 21.23
N SER A 106 6.13 -8.54 21.66
CA SER A 106 5.43 -7.47 22.39
C SER A 106 5.20 -6.25 21.51
N GLY A 107 4.29 -5.38 21.95
CA GLY A 107 4.05 -4.05 21.37
C GLY A 107 3.99 -3.01 22.48
N ALA A 108 4.09 -1.75 22.09
CA ALA A 108 3.95 -0.63 23.01
C ALA A 108 3.33 0.54 22.28
N GLU A 109 2.66 1.40 23.03
CA GLU A 109 1.97 2.54 22.48
C GLU A 109 2.58 3.84 23.00
N ILE A 110 2.82 4.78 22.09
CA ILE A 110 3.38 6.10 22.40
C ILE A 110 2.48 7.14 21.74
N LYS A 111 1.81 7.94 22.57
CA LYS A 111 0.80 8.93 22.14
C LYS A 111 1.08 10.29 22.76
N ALA A 112 0.86 11.34 21.98
CA ALA A 112 0.80 12.72 22.46
C ALA A 112 -0.66 13.18 22.56
N HIS A 113 -0.99 13.90 23.64
CA HIS A 113 -2.26 14.61 23.73
C HIS A 113 -2.17 15.92 22.96
N MET A 114 -3.06 16.13 22.00
CA MET A 114 -3.02 17.28 21.10
C MET A 114 -4.41 17.91 20.96
N LYS A 115 -4.47 19.23 20.81
CA LYS A 115 -5.66 19.96 20.37
C LYS A 115 -5.67 20.04 18.85
N THR A 116 -6.84 20.29 18.27
CA THR A 116 -6.96 20.54 16.83
C THR A 116 -6.01 21.65 16.38
N GLY A 117 -5.20 21.37 15.36
CA GLY A 117 -4.21 22.31 14.81
C GLY A 117 -2.93 22.44 15.63
N ASP A 118 -2.72 21.62 16.67
CA ASP A 118 -1.39 21.43 17.25
C ASP A 118 -0.49 20.68 16.26
N HIS A 119 0.81 20.98 16.30
CA HIS A 119 1.81 20.39 15.43
C HIS A 119 2.76 19.52 16.26
N PHE A 120 3.06 18.34 15.75
CA PHE A 120 4.00 17.40 16.33
C PHE A 120 5.04 17.00 15.28
N ILE A 121 6.32 17.21 15.56
CA ILE A 121 7.43 16.82 14.70
C ILE A 121 8.13 15.64 15.37
N TYR A 122 8.42 14.59 14.61
CA TYR A 122 8.97 13.37 15.16
C TYR A 122 10.12 12.82 14.31
N SER A 123 10.97 12.05 14.98
CA SER A 123 11.94 11.15 14.39
C SER A 123 12.19 10.01 15.36
N TRP A 124 12.25 8.79 14.86
CA TRP A 124 12.64 7.62 15.66
C TRP A 124 13.45 6.64 14.84
N THR A 125 14.21 5.81 15.54
CA THR A 125 15.00 4.70 14.99
C THR A 125 14.84 3.46 15.86
N SER A 126 14.97 2.27 15.28
CA SER A 126 14.96 1.01 16.00
C SER A 126 16.17 0.13 15.63
N THR A 127 16.58 -0.73 16.55
CA THR A 127 17.71 -1.65 16.34
C THR A 127 17.34 -2.89 15.52
N ALA A 128 16.04 -3.16 15.37
CA ALA A 128 15.49 -4.25 14.55
C ALA A 128 14.19 -3.81 13.87
N PRO A 129 13.75 -4.48 12.79
CA PRO A 129 12.53 -4.10 12.08
C PRO A 129 11.29 -4.18 12.98
N VAL A 130 10.50 -3.11 13.02
CA VAL A 130 9.23 -3.03 13.76
C VAL A 130 8.04 -2.90 12.80
N LYS A 131 6.85 -3.24 13.31
CA LYS A 131 5.58 -2.85 12.68
C LYS A 131 5.11 -1.62 13.40
N ALA A 132 4.66 -0.62 12.67
CA ALA A 132 4.19 0.64 13.25
C ALA A 132 2.84 0.99 12.65
N ASP A 133 1.92 1.43 13.51
CA ASP A 133 0.58 1.89 13.15
C ASP A 133 0.37 3.28 13.73
N MET A 134 0.48 4.31 12.88
CA MET A 134 0.18 5.67 13.28
C MET A 134 -1.33 5.89 13.24
N HIS A 135 -1.90 6.25 14.37
CA HIS A 135 -3.33 6.47 14.51
C HIS A 135 -3.64 7.51 15.59
N ALA A 136 -4.93 7.84 15.71
CA ALA A 136 -5.41 8.76 16.72
C ALA A 136 -6.79 8.40 17.25
N GLU A 137 -7.04 8.76 18.50
CA GLU A 137 -8.34 8.60 19.17
C GLU A 137 -8.88 9.97 19.54
N LYS A 138 -10.17 10.18 19.30
CA LYS A 138 -10.82 11.44 19.65
C LYS A 138 -10.97 11.55 21.16
N LYS A 139 -10.74 12.75 21.69
CA LYS A 139 -10.93 13.01 23.13
C LYS A 139 -12.38 12.71 23.53
N GLY A 140 -12.53 11.87 24.55
CA GLY A 140 -13.83 11.50 25.11
C GLY A 140 -14.57 10.40 24.34
N ASP A 141 -13.96 9.85 23.29
CA ASP A 141 -14.47 8.64 22.66
C ASP A 141 -14.17 7.42 23.55
N THR A 142 -15.17 6.55 23.70
CA THR A 142 -15.09 5.32 24.50
C THR A 142 -15.54 4.09 23.71
N SER A 143 -15.80 4.22 22.42
CA SER A 143 -16.19 3.08 21.56
C SER A 143 -15.02 2.12 21.30
N GLY A 144 -13.78 2.63 21.42
CA GLY A 144 -12.58 1.95 20.96
C GLY A 144 -12.24 2.23 19.49
N ASP A 145 -12.97 3.13 18.84
CA ASP A 145 -12.68 3.56 17.48
C ASP A 145 -11.43 4.44 17.43
N PHE A 146 -10.65 4.28 16.37
CA PHE A 146 -9.48 5.10 16.09
C PHE A 146 -9.45 5.50 14.61
N THR A 147 -8.83 6.65 14.35
CA THR A 147 -8.51 7.09 13.00
C THR A 147 -7.11 6.61 12.66
N GLN A 148 -7.00 5.62 11.77
CA GLN A 148 -5.71 5.19 11.24
C GLN A 148 -5.20 6.24 10.25
N TYR A 149 -3.96 6.71 10.42
CA TYR A 149 -3.30 7.59 9.46
C TYR A 149 -2.53 6.76 8.44
N TRP A 150 -1.66 5.87 8.91
CA TRP A 150 -0.96 4.90 8.07
C TRP A 150 -0.44 3.74 8.89
N LYS A 151 -0.04 2.68 8.21
CA LYS A 151 0.52 1.47 8.81
C LYS A 151 1.59 0.89 7.93
N ASP A 152 2.69 0.48 8.54
CA ASP A 152 3.80 -0.15 7.81
C ASP A 152 4.47 -1.27 8.62
N LYS A 153 5.24 -2.12 7.94
CA LYS A 153 5.90 -3.30 8.50
C LYS A 153 7.36 -3.31 8.07
N GLY A 154 8.22 -3.66 9.02
CA GLY A 154 9.65 -3.81 8.75
C GLY A 154 10.44 -2.49 8.77
N LEU A 155 9.88 -1.46 9.41
CA LEU A 155 10.53 -0.18 9.56
C LEU A 155 11.69 -0.27 10.56
N THR A 156 12.79 0.45 10.28
CA THR A 156 13.91 0.63 11.23
C THR A 156 14.13 2.09 11.61
N LYS A 157 13.38 3.00 10.98
CA LYS A 157 13.36 4.43 11.23
C LYS A 157 12.12 5.04 10.59
N ASP A 158 11.66 6.16 11.11
CA ASP A 158 10.69 7.03 10.46
C ASP A 158 10.85 8.47 11.00
N GLN A 159 10.40 9.46 10.23
CA GLN A 159 10.41 10.87 10.63
C GLN A 159 9.35 11.66 9.86
N GLY A 160 8.80 12.70 10.49
CA GLY A 160 7.76 13.48 9.85
C GLY A 160 7.18 14.57 10.75
N ALA A 161 6.07 15.12 10.30
CA ALA A 161 5.27 16.08 11.05
C ALA A 161 3.78 15.76 10.92
N LEU A 162 3.06 15.89 12.03
CA LEU A 162 1.62 15.71 12.13
C LEU A 162 0.98 17.03 12.56
N ILE A 163 -0.11 17.40 11.90
CA ILE A 163 -1.04 18.43 12.37
C ILE A 163 -2.27 17.70 12.87
N ALA A 164 -2.63 17.86 14.14
CA ALA A 164 -3.78 17.16 14.71
C ALA A 164 -5.08 17.63 14.04
N PRO A 165 -5.82 16.74 13.34
CA PRO A 165 -7.07 17.12 12.66
C PRO A 165 -8.23 17.30 13.65
N PHE A 166 -8.09 16.80 14.88
CA PHE A 166 -9.07 16.92 15.96
C PHE A 166 -8.35 16.90 17.32
N GLU A 167 -9.06 17.26 18.40
CA GLU A 167 -8.54 17.10 19.77
C GLU A 167 -8.57 15.63 20.19
N GLY A 168 -7.45 15.10 20.67
CA GLY A 168 -7.30 13.68 20.93
C GLY A 168 -5.91 13.25 21.35
N THR A 169 -5.68 11.93 21.31
CA THR A 169 -4.36 11.32 21.41
C THR A 169 -3.91 10.87 20.03
N HIS A 170 -2.66 11.17 19.66
CA HIS A 170 -2.10 10.85 18.34
C HIS A 170 -0.74 10.20 18.52
N GLY A 171 -0.44 9.12 17.80
CA GLY A 171 0.84 8.46 17.91
C GLY A 171 0.86 7.06 17.32
N TRP A 172 1.80 6.23 17.79
CA TRP A 172 2.05 4.91 17.23
C TRP A 172 1.73 3.79 18.21
N TYR A 173 1.32 2.67 17.64
CA TYR A 173 1.44 1.33 18.22
C TYR A 173 2.48 0.51 17.45
#